data_AF-A0A6P0S7N1-F1
#
_entry.id   AF-A0A6P0S7N1-F1
#
_cell.length_a   1.000
_cell.length_b   1.000
_cell.length_c   1.000
_cell.angle_alpha   90.00
_cell.angle_beta   90.00
_cell.angle_gamma   90.00
#
_symmetry.space_group_name_H-M   'P 1'
#
loop_
_entity.id
_entity.type
_entity.pdbx_description
1 polymer ?
#
loop_
_entity_poly.entity_id
_entity_poly.type
_entity_poly.pdbx_seq_one_letter_code
_entity_poly.pdbx_strand_id
1 'polypeptide(L)' 'GGHSLMATQVVSRVRQTLAMEIAVSTLFENPTIAQLAEILVEQQLEQVDINLLEQILAEVDQ' A
#
# COMPACT_ATOMS: atom_id res chain seq x y z
N GLY A 1 -3.95 22.97 11.00
CA GLY A 1 -5.09 23.32 10.12
C GLY A 1 -4.97 22.69 8.74
N GLY A 2 -3.99 23.09 7.93
CA GLY A 2 -3.83 22.57 6.55
C GLY A 2 -3.01 21.27 6.42
N HIS A 3 -1.95 21.11 7.22
CA HIS A 3 -1.07 19.94 7.12
C HIS A 3 -1.78 18.61 7.38
N SER A 4 -2.65 18.55 8.39
CA SER A 4 -3.43 17.35 8.70
C SER A 4 -4.45 17.01 7.62
N LEU A 5 -5.04 18.02 6.94
CA LEU A 5 -5.96 17.77 5.84
C LEU A 5 -5.23 17.25 4.60
N MET A 6 -4.07 17.83 4.27
CA MET A 6 -3.23 17.33 3.19
C MET A 6 -2.76 15.90 3.45
N ALA A 7 -2.39 15.58 4.70
CA ALA A 7 -2.03 14.22 5.10
C ALA A 7 -3.20 13.23 4.87
N THR A 8 -4.41 13.57 5.33
CA THR A 8 -5.61 12.76 5.08
C THR A 8 -5.91 12.60 3.59
N GLN A 9 -5.73 13.66 2.80
CA GLN A 9 -5.92 13.60 1.34
C GLN A 9 -4.90 12.68 0.65
N VAL A 10 -3.63 12.72 1.08
CA VAL A 10 -2.59 11.82 0.59
C VAL A 10 -2.95 10.37 0.90
N VAL A 11 -3.30 10.07 2.15
CA VAL A 11 -3.72 8.71 2.56
C VAL A 11 -4.93 8.24 1.74
N SER A 12 -5.94 9.10 1.55
CA SER A 12 -7.12 8.74 0.75
C SER A 12 -6.77 8.45 -0.72
N ARG A 13 -5.80 9.17 -1.29
CA ARG A 13 -5.35 8.93 -2.68
C ARG A 13 -4.57 7.64 -2.80
N VAL A 14 -3.66 7.36 -1.86
CA VAL A 14 -2.92 6.09 -1.79
C VAL A 14 -3.89 4.91 -1.78
N ARG A 15 -4.91 4.96 -0.93
CA ARG A 15 -5.96 3.92 -0.86
C ARG A 15 -6.70 3.73 -2.17
N GLN A 16 -7.07 4.80 -2.85
CA GLN A 16 -7.85 4.73 -4.10
C GLN A 16 -7.00 4.30 -5.29
N THR A 17 -5.75 4.73 -5.37
CA THR A 17 -4.88 4.50 -6.54
C THR A 17 -4.09 3.19 -6.44
N LEU A 18 -3.68 2.81 -5.22
CA LEU A 18 -2.84 1.65 -4.98
C LEU A 18 -3.58 0.50 -4.28
N ALA A 19 -4.85 0.68 -3.94
CA ALA A 19 -5.64 -0.28 -3.16
C ALA A 19 -5.03 -0.67 -1.79
N MET A 20 -4.11 0.16 -1.26
CA MET A 20 -3.42 -0.08 0.01
C MET A 20 -3.96 0.82 1.12
N GLU A 21 -4.16 0.25 2.31
CA GLU A 21 -4.49 1.04 3.51
C GLU A 21 -3.23 1.37 4.30
N ILE A 22 -3.02 2.66 4.57
CA ILE A 22 -1.91 3.15 5.40
C ILE A 22 -2.42 4.09 6.49
N ALA A 23 -1.76 4.09 7.64
CA ALA A 23 -2.06 5.03 8.71
C ALA A 23 -1.53 6.43 8.36
N VAL A 24 -2.20 7.48 8.87
CA VAL A 24 -1.71 8.86 8.71
C VAL A 24 -0.36 9.07 9.41
N SER A 25 -0.07 8.33 10.49
CA SER A 25 1.23 8.35 11.17
C SER A 25 2.37 7.92 10.26
N THR A 26 2.14 6.96 9.35
CA THR A 26 3.15 6.46 8.40
C THR A 26 3.72 7.58 7.53
N LEU A 27 2.90 8.59 7.17
CA LEU A 27 3.36 9.76 6.42
C LEU A 27 4.28 10.68 7.25
N PHE A 28 4.04 10.77 8.55
CA PHE A 28 4.86 11.61 9.44
C PHE A 28 6.16 10.91 9.86
N GLU A 29 6.13 9.59 10.00
CA GLU A 29 7.31 8.76 10.27
C GLU A 29 8.25 8.68 9.06
N ASN A 30 7.70 8.80 7.85
CA ASN A 30 8.42 8.77 6.58
C ASN A 30 8.23 10.09 5.82
N PRO A 31 8.87 11.20 6.27
CA PRO A 31 8.57 12.56 5.82
C PRO A 31 9.04 12.88 4.40
N THR A 32 9.54 11.90 3.66
CA THR A 32 9.99 12.05 2.27
C THR A 32 9.26 11.07 1.35
N ILE A 33 9.10 11.46 0.08
CA ILE A 33 8.49 10.58 -0.93
C ILE A 33 9.29 9.30 -1.13
N ALA A 34 10.63 9.35 -1.02
CA ALA A 34 11.48 8.18 -1.15
C ALA A 34 11.21 7.15 -0.05
N GLN A 35 11.19 7.59 1.23
CA GLN A 35 10.91 6.71 2.37
C GLN A 35 9.48 6.16 2.33
N LEU A 36 8.50 7.01 1.98
CA LEU A 36 7.12 6.55 1.85
C LEU A 36 6.97 5.51 0.74
N ALA A 37 7.64 5.71 -0.40
CA ALA A 37 7.60 4.77 -1.51
C ALA A 37 8.21 3.41 -1.14
N GLU A 38 9.31 3.39 -0.38
CA GLU A 38 9.94 2.16 0.11
C GLU A 38 8.96 1.31 0.92
N ILE A 39 8.32 1.90 1.94
CA ILE A 39 7.34 1.21 2.79
C ILE A 39 6.11 0.74 1.99
N LEU A 40 5.62 1.55 1.04
CA LEU A 40 4.50 1.19 0.20
C LEU A 40 4.81 -0.01 -0.71
N VAL A 41 6.03 -0.07 -1.26
CA VAL A 41 6.47 -1.21 -2.08
C VAL A 41 6.61 -2.47 -1.23
N GLU A 42 7.17 -2.37 -0.03
CA GLU A 42 7.26 -3.50 0.90
C GLU A 42 5.86 -4.06 1.24
N GLN A 43 4.90 -3.20 1.57
CA GLN A 43 3.52 -3.61 1.86
C GLN A 43 2.82 -4.24 0.65
N GLN A 44 3.11 -3.76 -0.57
CA GLN A 44 2.56 -4.35 -1.79
C GLN A 44 3.11 -5.75 -2.04
N LEU A 45 4.38 -6.01 -1.73
CA LEU A 45 5.00 -7.32 -1.87
C LEU A 45 4.45 -8.33 -0.85
N GLU A 46 4.12 -7.89 0.36
CA GLU A 46 3.44 -8.73 1.37
C GLU A 46 2.01 -9.10 0.98
N GLN A 47 1.35 -8.27 0.15
CA GLN A 47 0.01 -8.51 -0.38
C GLN A 47 0.00 -9.34 -1.67
N VAL A 48 1.14 -9.82 -2.16
CA VAL A 48 1.16 -10.79 -3.27
C VAL A 48 0.41 -12.03 -2.81
N ASP A 49 -0.79 -12.17 -3.36
CA ASP A 49 -1.81 -13.07 -2.87
C ASP A 49 -1.35 -14.52 -3.08
N ILE A 50 -0.94 -15.19 -2.00
CA ILE A 50 -0.62 -16.62 -2.02
C ILE A 50 -1.82 -17.40 -2.60
N ASN A 51 -3.04 -16.91 -2.41
CA ASN A 51 -4.25 -17.52 -2.96
C ASN A 51 -4.29 -17.44 -4.50
N LEU A 52 -3.71 -16.42 -5.14
CA LEU A 52 -3.61 -16.34 -6.60
C LEU A 52 -2.64 -17.41 -7.13
N LEU A 53 -1.52 -17.63 -6.43
CA LEU A 53 -0.58 -18.68 -6.80
C LEU A 53 -1.20 -20.07 -6.63
N GLU A 54 -1.93 -20.31 -5.53
CA GLU A 54 -2.67 -21.56 -5.31
C GLU A 54 -3.72 -21.82 -6.41
N GLN A 55 -4.46 -20.79 -6.84
CA GLN A 55 -5.44 -20.91 -7.92
C GLN A 55 -4.78 -21.23 -9.26
N ILE A 56 -3.67 -20.57 -9.60
CA ILE A 56 -2.92 -20.83 -10.84
C ILE A 56 -2.36 -22.27 -10.83
N LEU A 57 -1.82 -22.74 -9.69
CA LEU A 57 -1.31 -24.11 -9.58
C LEU A 57 -2.42 -25.16 -9.69
N ALA A 58 -3.59 -24.90 -9.08
CA ALA A 58 -4.74 -25.80 -9.17
C ALA A 58 -5.30 -25.94 -10.59
N GLU A 59 -5.08 -24.94 -11.45
CA GLU A 59 -5.52 -24.95 -12.86
C GLU A 59 -4.54 -25.72 -13.77
N VAL A 60 -3.26 -25.85 -13.39
CA VAL A 60 -2.24 -26.59 -14.16
C VAL A 60 -2.31 -28.10 -13.93
N ASP A 61 -2.85 -28.54 -12.79
CA ASP A 61 -3.02 -29.96 -12.44
C ASP A 61 -4.33 -30.59 -13.00
N GLN A 62 -5.16 -29.84 -13.75
CA GLN A 62 -6.34 -30.36 -14.48
C GLN A 62 -6.03 -30.64 -15.95
#